data_AF-A0A0D1K0W2-F1
#
_entry.id   AF-A0A0D1K0W2-F1
#
_cell.length_a   1.000
_cell.length_b   1.000
_cell.length_c   1.000
_cell.angle_alpha   90.00
_cell.angle_beta   90.00
_cell.angle_gamma   90.00
#
_symmetry.space_group_name_H-M   'P 1'
#
loop_
_entity.id
_entity.type
_entity.pdbx_description
1 polymer ?
#
loop_
_entity_poly.entity_id
_entity_poly.type
_entity_poly.pdbx_seq_one_letter_code
_entity_poly.pdbx_strand_id
1 'polypeptide(L)'
;MVEGPRAAVRARYVGNCLRELDRFLGVLLDVSCLAPRPRLLTLKPDTATRIAVYETDGWDIRPAQRRLRALERSRLCLFHDAGRVGCGDVPQAGWLTSGWRDAGSPDLRRYAIGARLRPSALHLHDIAGFYAGLGDRIVSGAPDS
;
A
#
# COMPACT_ATOMS: atom_id res chain seq x y z
N MET A 1 -15.32 24.80 -6.01
CA MET A 1 -15.02 24.97 -4.56
C MET A 1 -13.56 24.62 -4.31
N VAL A 2 -12.74 25.62 -4.01
CA VAL A 2 -11.36 25.41 -3.57
C VAL A 2 -11.41 25.05 -2.10
N GLU A 3 -11.17 23.78 -1.76
CA GLU A 3 -11.08 23.38 -0.37
C GLU A 3 -9.86 24.01 0.30
N GLY A 4 -10.05 24.47 1.54
CA GLY A 4 -9.04 25.22 2.27
C GLY A 4 -7.80 24.40 2.69
N PRO A 5 -6.77 25.09 3.22
CA PRO A 5 -5.48 24.50 3.59
C PRO A 5 -5.56 23.25 4.47
N ARG A 6 -6.57 23.15 5.34
CA ARG A 6 -6.77 22.02 6.27
C ARG A 6 -6.97 20.67 5.56
N ALA A 7 -7.69 20.65 4.43
CA ALA A 7 -7.93 19.41 3.69
C ALA A 7 -6.64 18.87 3.05
N ALA A 8 -5.78 19.78 2.58
CA ALA A 8 -4.47 19.43 2.03
C ALA A 8 -3.51 18.92 3.11
N VAL A 9 -3.49 19.58 4.28
CA VAL A 9 -2.70 19.13 5.44
C VAL A 9 -3.11 17.73 5.87
N ARG A 10 -4.42 17.47 6.00
CA ARG A 10 -4.93 16.14 6.35
C ARG A 10 -4.51 15.08 5.32
N ALA A 11 -4.64 15.38 4.03
CA ALA A 11 -4.26 14.44 2.98
C ALA A 11 -2.77 14.05 3.07
N ARG A 12 -1.89 15.05 3.24
CA ARG A 12 -0.45 14.83 3.43
C ARG A 12 -0.13 14.02 4.66
N TYR A 13 -0.78 14.34 5.79
CA TYR A 13 -0.64 13.60 7.03
C TYR A 13 -0.98 12.12 6.85
N VAL A 14 -2.15 11.81 6.27
CA VAL A 14 -2.53 10.43 5.99
C VAL A 14 -1.55 9.76 5.03
N GLY A 15 -1.12 10.44 3.97
CA GLY A 15 -0.10 9.93 3.05
C GLY A 15 1.21 9.57 3.76
N ASN A 16 1.63 10.37 4.74
CA ASN A 16 2.83 10.08 5.55
C ASN A 16 2.62 8.86 6.47
N CYS A 17 1.49 8.75 7.16
CA CYS A 17 1.21 7.58 7.99
C CYS A 17 1.20 6.28 7.17
N LEU A 18 0.62 6.30 5.96
CA LEU A 18 0.67 5.14 5.06
C LEU A 18 2.10 4.80 4.62
N ARG A 19 2.95 5.81 4.39
CA ARG A 19 4.37 5.61 4.09
C ARG A 19 5.11 4.98 5.27
N GLU A 20 4.77 5.34 6.50
CA GLU A 20 5.36 4.76 7.71
C GLU A 20 4.96 3.30 7.90
N LEU A 21 3.70 2.94 7.66
CA LEU A 21 3.25 1.53 7.66
C LEU A 21 3.99 0.70 6.60
N ASP A 22 4.13 1.24 5.39
CA ASP A 22 4.86 0.59 4.29
C ASP A 22 6.35 0.38 4.63
N ARG A 23 6.99 1.38 5.26
CA ARG A 23 8.37 1.27 5.76
C ARG A 23 8.50 0.24 6.88
N PHE A 24 7.57 0.22 7.82
CA PHE A 24 7.57 -0.73 8.92
C PHE A 24 7.42 -2.17 8.40
N LEU A 25 6.52 -2.40 7.44
CA LEU A 25 6.40 -3.68 6.75
C LEU A 25 7.71 -4.06 6.03
N GLY A 26 8.37 -3.09 5.38
CA GLY A 26 9.70 -3.29 4.82
C GLY A 26 10.71 -3.79 5.87
N VAL A 27 10.77 -3.15 7.04
CA VAL A 27 11.65 -3.61 8.13
C VAL A 27 11.27 -5.03 8.58
N LEU A 28 9.97 -5.32 8.75
CA LEU A 28 9.50 -6.64 9.13
C LEU A 28 9.97 -7.72 8.13
N LEU A 29 9.84 -7.45 6.83
CA LEU A 29 10.32 -8.35 5.77
C LEU A 29 11.85 -8.54 5.82
N ASP A 30 12.60 -7.50 6.20
CA ASP A 30 14.07 -7.60 6.31
C ASP A 30 14.48 -8.50 7.49
N VAL A 31 13.79 -8.38 8.62
CA VAL A 31 14.12 -9.17 9.83
C VAL A 31 13.58 -10.60 9.78
N SER A 32 12.42 -10.82 9.16
CA SER A 32 11.79 -12.15 9.05
C SER A 32 12.38 -13.03 7.95
N CYS A 33 13.17 -12.47 7.03
CA CYS A 33 13.85 -13.25 5.99
C CYS A 33 15.14 -13.90 6.56
N LEU A 34 15.02 -15.08 7.16
CA LEU A 34 16.11 -15.79 7.85
C LEU A 34 17.25 -16.33 6.95
N ALA A 35 17.06 -16.37 5.62
CA ALA A 35 18.09 -16.84 4.70
C ALA A 35 18.88 -15.66 4.12
N PRO A 36 20.22 -15.77 3.93
CA PRO A 36 20.98 -14.78 3.17
C PRO A 36 20.56 -14.90 1.70
N ARG A 37 19.48 -14.21 1.30
CA ARG A 37 19.00 -14.14 -0.08
C ARG A 37 19.79 -13.02 -0.78
N PRO A 38 20.87 -13.32 -1.54
CA PRO A 38 21.87 -12.32 -1.94
C PRO A 38 21.38 -11.31 -2.98
N ARG A 39 20.14 -11.45 -3.46
CA ARG A 39 19.61 -10.73 -4.64
C ARG A 39 18.56 -9.66 -4.33
N LEU A 40 18.03 -9.60 -3.12
CA LEU A 40 17.03 -8.58 -2.72
C LEU A 40 17.64 -7.34 -2.06
N LEU A 41 18.92 -7.41 -1.65
CA LEU A 41 19.62 -6.31 -0.95
C LEU A 41 20.36 -5.36 -1.90
N THR A 42 20.63 -5.78 -3.14
CA THR A 42 21.40 -5.00 -4.14
C THR A 42 20.54 -4.05 -4.98
N LEU A 43 19.24 -4.32 -5.06
CA LEU A 43 18.22 -3.44 -5.63
C LEU A 43 17.26 -3.18 -4.49
N LYS A 44 17.09 -1.96 -3.96
CA LYS A 44 16.07 -1.68 -2.92
C LYS A 44 14.67 -1.81 -3.55
N PRO A 45 14.02 -2.98 -3.55
CA PRO A 45 12.77 -3.16 -4.24
C PRO A 45 11.67 -2.54 -3.38
N ASP A 46 10.59 -2.05 -4.00
CA ASP A 46 9.41 -1.62 -3.24
C ASP A 46 8.85 -2.80 -2.39
N THR A 47 8.09 -2.50 -1.34
CA THR A 47 7.53 -3.52 -0.43
C THR A 47 6.72 -4.59 -1.17
N ALA A 48 6.01 -4.19 -2.23
CA ALA A 48 5.23 -5.10 -3.06
C ALA A 48 6.10 -6.11 -3.83
N THR A 49 7.30 -5.72 -4.21
CA THR A 49 8.26 -6.59 -4.89
C THR A 49 8.95 -7.49 -3.87
N ARG A 50 9.31 -6.94 -2.71
CA ARG A 50 9.99 -7.67 -1.63
C ARG A 50 9.19 -8.85 -1.10
N ILE A 51 7.87 -8.71 -1.00
CA ILE A 51 7.01 -9.76 -0.46
C ILE A 51 6.92 -11.01 -1.38
N ALA A 52 7.36 -10.92 -2.64
CA ALA A 52 7.45 -12.07 -3.57
C ALA A 52 8.31 -13.22 -3.03
N VAL A 53 9.21 -12.91 -2.10
CA VAL A 53 10.09 -13.86 -1.41
C VAL A 53 9.33 -15.01 -0.74
N TYR A 54 8.08 -14.78 -0.33
CA TYR A 54 7.20 -15.76 0.33
C TYR A 54 6.34 -16.58 -0.64
N GLU A 55 6.39 -16.35 -1.96
CA GLU A 55 5.67 -17.19 -2.94
C GLU A 55 6.17 -18.64 -2.92
N THR A 56 7.45 -18.84 -2.58
CA THR A 56 8.08 -20.16 -2.41
C THR A 56 7.50 -20.95 -1.24
N ASP A 57 6.83 -20.29 -0.32
CA ASP A 57 6.35 -20.86 0.95
C ASP A 57 4.84 -21.20 0.85
N GLY A 58 4.32 -21.34 -0.38
CA GLY A 58 2.94 -21.72 -0.66
C GLY A 58 1.91 -20.60 -0.49
N TRP A 59 2.36 -19.36 -0.29
CA TRP A 59 1.47 -18.20 -0.21
C TRP A 59 1.21 -17.59 -1.60
N ASP A 60 -0.06 -17.56 -2.05
CA ASP A 60 -0.46 -16.72 -3.19
C ASP A 60 -0.32 -15.23 -2.82
N ILE A 61 0.80 -14.66 -3.25
CA ILE A 61 1.19 -13.30 -2.92
C ILE A 61 0.61 -12.24 -3.85
N ARG A 62 0.15 -12.63 -5.04
CA ARG A 62 -0.23 -11.70 -6.12
C ARG A 62 -1.32 -10.71 -5.68
N PRO A 63 -2.36 -11.10 -4.92
CA PRO A 63 -3.34 -10.16 -4.40
C PRO A 63 -2.73 -9.11 -3.46
N ALA A 64 -1.83 -9.53 -2.56
CA ALA A 64 -1.13 -8.64 -1.65
C ALA A 64 -0.23 -7.66 -2.40
N GLN A 65 0.53 -8.13 -3.40
CA GLN A 65 1.38 -7.27 -4.23
C GLN A 65 0.57 -6.22 -4.97
N ARG A 66 -0.55 -6.59 -5.61
CA ARG A 66 -1.42 -5.65 -6.31
C ARG A 66 -1.92 -4.56 -5.37
N ARG A 67 -2.35 -4.93 -4.15
CA ARG A 67 -2.83 -3.99 -3.15
C ARG A 67 -1.73 -3.10 -2.58
N LEU A 68 -0.54 -3.62 -2.33
CA LEU A 68 0.63 -2.83 -1.90
C LEU A 68 1.03 -1.79 -2.97
N ARG A 69 1.04 -2.16 -4.26
CA ARG A 69 1.29 -1.20 -5.35
C ARG A 69 0.20 -0.11 -5.42
N ALA A 70 -1.06 -0.48 -5.20
CA ALA A 70 -2.16 0.48 -5.15
C ALA A 70 -2.05 1.42 -3.92
N LEU A 71 -1.64 0.90 -2.76
CA LEU A 71 -1.33 1.69 -1.56
C LEU A 71 -0.18 2.66 -1.82
N GLU A 72 0.88 2.22 -2.49
CA GLU A 72 2.00 3.08 -2.88
C GLU A 72 1.53 4.27 -3.74
N ARG A 73 0.78 4.02 -4.81
CA ARG A 73 0.22 5.09 -5.63
C ARG A 73 -0.70 6.01 -4.83
N SER A 74 -1.54 5.43 -3.96
CA SER A 74 -2.46 6.18 -3.10
C SER A 74 -1.71 7.12 -2.14
N ARG A 75 -0.64 6.64 -1.48
CA ARG A 75 0.16 7.47 -0.56
C ARG A 75 0.88 8.60 -1.30
N LEU A 76 1.40 8.33 -2.50
CA LEU A 76 2.07 9.33 -3.32
C LEU A 76 1.08 10.43 -3.74
N CYS A 77 -0.11 10.07 -4.22
CA CYS A 77 -1.16 11.02 -4.57
C CYS A 77 -1.62 11.85 -3.35
N LEU A 78 -1.79 11.21 -2.19
CA LEU A 78 -2.16 11.91 -0.95
C LEU A 78 -1.08 12.91 -0.49
N PHE A 79 0.20 12.54 -0.61
CA PHE A 79 1.33 13.32 -0.14
C PHE A 79 1.71 14.46 -1.10
N HIS A 80 1.94 14.15 -2.37
CA HIS A 80 2.42 15.13 -3.36
C HIS A 80 1.27 15.99 -3.90
N ASP A 81 0.13 15.36 -4.22
CA ASP A 81 -0.99 16.03 -4.91
C ASP A 81 -2.14 16.42 -3.96
N ALA A 82 -1.92 16.32 -2.64
CA ALA A 82 -2.94 16.54 -1.62
C ALA A 82 -4.22 15.71 -1.86
N GLY A 83 -4.06 14.53 -2.46
CA GLY A 83 -5.10 13.57 -2.82
C GLY A 83 -5.80 13.84 -4.15
N ARG A 84 -5.37 14.79 -4.98
CA ARG A 84 -5.96 14.99 -6.32
C ARG A 84 -5.36 13.99 -7.31
N VAL A 85 -6.20 13.23 -8.01
CA VAL A 85 -5.75 12.24 -9.00
C VAL A 85 -5.32 12.95 -10.28
N GLY A 86 -4.01 13.00 -10.53
CA GLY A 86 -3.43 13.51 -11.76
C GLY A 86 -3.12 12.44 -12.81
N CYS A 87 -2.89 11.20 -12.38
CA CYS A 87 -2.52 10.08 -13.24
C CYS A 87 -3.26 8.80 -12.87
N GLY A 88 -3.49 7.94 -13.88
CA GLY A 88 -4.11 6.63 -13.70
C GLY A 88 -3.11 5.55 -13.29
N ASP A 89 -3.58 4.32 -13.10
CA ASP A 89 -2.73 3.19 -12.70
C ASP A 89 -1.58 2.91 -13.70
N VAL A 90 -1.84 3.15 -14.99
CA VAL A 90 -0.90 3.02 -16.11
C VAL A 90 -1.09 4.19 -17.08
N PRO A 91 -0.16 4.43 -18.03
CA PRO A 91 -0.37 5.44 -19.07
C PRO A 91 -1.73 5.24 -19.77
N GLN A 92 -2.45 6.33 -20.01
CA GLN A 92 -3.78 6.37 -20.63
C GLN A 92 -4.93 5.77 -19.80
N ALA A 93 -4.68 5.21 -18.61
CA ALA A 93 -5.77 4.76 -17.74
C ALA A 93 -6.63 5.93 -17.24
N GLY A 94 -7.95 5.80 -17.33
CA GLY A 94 -8.92 6.80 -16.88
C GLY A 94 -9.14 6.85 -15.36
N TRP A 95 -8.47 5.98 -14.60
CA TRP A 95 -8.64 5.83 -13.16
C TRP A 95 -7.37 5.41 -12.43
N LEU A 96 -7.31 5.75 -11.15
CA LEU A 96 -6.36 5.26 -10.17
C LEU A 96 -7.07 4.28 -9.23
N THR A 97 -6.54 3.07 -9.09
CA THR A 97 -7.01 2.09 -8.11
C THR A 97 -6.34 2.38 -6.77
N SER A 98 -7.16 2.55 -5.73
CA SER A 98 -6.69 2.85 -4.38
C SER A 98 -6.28 1.60 -3.61
N GLY A 99 -5.54 1.80 -2.53
CA GLY A 99 -5.08 0.74 -1.64
C GLY A 99 -6.14 0.15 -0.69
N TRP A 100 -7.36 0.67 -0.74
CA TRP A 100 -8.48 0.29 0.13
C TRP A 100 -9.71 -0.08 -0.69
N ARG A 101 -10.60 -0.85 -0.08
CA ARG A 101 -11.84 -1.31 -0.72
C ARG A 101 -12.92 -0.24 -0.70
N ASP A 102 -13.88 -0.37 -1.61
CA ASP A 102 -15.12 0.40 -1.53
C ASP A 102 -16.05 -0.20 -0.48
N ALA A 103 -16.93 0.62 0.09
CA ALA A 103 -17.85 0.15 1.13
C ALA A 103 -18.77 -0.94 0.57
N GLY A 104 -18.75 -2.14 1.18
CA GLY A 104 -19.56 -3.28 0.75
C GLY A 104 -19.07 -3.99 -0.51
N SER A 105 -17.90 -3.63 -1.04
CA SER A 105 -17.29 -4.31 -2.20
C SER A 105 -16.02 -5.05 -1.81
N PRO A 106 -15.76 -6.26 -2.35
CA PRO A 106 -14.46 -6.91 -2.21
C PRO A 106 -13.37 -6.20 -3.04
N ASP A 107 -13.75 -5.38 -4.02
CA ASP A 107 -12.83 -4.73 -4.94
C ASP A 107 -12.20 -3.46 -4.36
N LEU A 108 -10.97 -3.21 -4.79
CA LEU A 108 -10.28 -1.96 -4.49
C LEU A 108 -11.00 -0.79 -5.16
N ARG A 109 -11.22 0.27 -4.39
CA ARG A 109 -11.94 1.45 -4.85
C ARG A 109 -11.15 2.16 -5.94
N ARG A 110 -11.82 2.55 -7.03
CA ARG A 110 -11.24 3.31 -8.14
C ARG A 110 -11.66 4.77 -8.08
N TYR A 111 -10.76 5.66 -8.45
CA TYR A 111 -10.99 7.10 -8.54
C TYR A 111 -10.67 7.56 -9.96
N ALA A 112 -11.60 8.27 -10.61
CA ALA A 112 -11.36 8.86 -11.93
C ALA A 112 -10.27 9.94 -11.87
N ILE A 113 -9.63 10.23 -13.01
CA ILE A 113 -8.73 11.39 -13.12
C ILE A 113 -9.48 12.68 -12.74
N GLY A 114 -8.82 13.56 -12.00
CA GLY A 114 -9.39 14.80 -11.48
C GLY A 114 -10.20 14.63 -10.19
N ALA A 115 -10.59 13.40 -9.83
CA ALA A 115 -11.25 13.10 -8.56
C ALA A 115 -10.28 13.28 -7.38
N ARG A 116 -10.83 13.19 -6.16
CA ARG A 116 -10.06 13.34 -4.93
C ARG A 116 -10.08 12.08 -4.08
N LEU A 117 -8.91 11.55 -3.77
CA LEU A 117 -8.70 10.52 -2.77
C LEU A 117 -9.00 11.10 -1.39
N ARG A 118 -10.01 10.54 -0.74
CA ARG A 118 -10.37 10.86 0.63
C ARG A 118 -10.64 9.57 1.40
N PRO A 119 -9.61 9.02 2.07
CA PRO A 119 -9.82 7.91 2.97
C PRO A 119 -10.72 8.34 4.14
N SER A 120 -11.79 7.58 4.35
CA SER A 120 -12.66 7.66 5.53
C SER A 120 -12.09 6.81 6.66
N ALA A 121 -12.71 6.85 7.85
CA ALA A 121 -12.34 5.97 8.94
C ALA A 121 -12.45 4.47 8.55
N LEU A 122 -13.49 4.11 7.79
CA LEU A 122 -13.68 2.74 7.30
C LEU A 122 -12.54 2.30 6.37
N HIS A 123 -12.09 3.18 5.48
CA HIS A 123 -10.94 2.88 4.61
C HIS A 123 -9.66 2.70 5.42
N LEU A 124 -9.43 3.52 6.46
CA LEU A 124 -8.25 3.38 7.32
C LEU A 124 -8.30 2.07 8.12
N HIS A 125 -9.47 1.66 8.61
CA HIS A 125 -9.65 0.37 9.27
C HIS A 125 -9.35 -0.82 8.33
N ASP A 126 -9.84 -0.77 7.08
CA ASP A 126 -9.55 -1.77 6.05
C ASP A 126 -8.05 -1.87 5.73
N ILE A 127 -7.35 -0.73 5.68
CA ILE A 127 -5.88 -0.69 5.49
C ILE A 127 -5.16 -1.28 6.70
N ALA A 128 -5.57 -0.91 7.92
CA ALA A 128 -4.95 -1.43 9.14
C ALA A 128 -5.09 -2.95 9.23
N GLY A 129 -6.29 -3.49 8.96
CA GLY A 129 -6.52 -4.93 8.92
C GLY A 129 -5.69 -5.63 7.84
N PHE A 130 -5.49 -4.99 6.68
CA PHE A 130 -4.60 -5.52 5.65
C PHE A 130 -3.14 -5.61 6.11
N TYR A 131 -2.58 -4.55 6.68
CA TYR A 131 -1.19 -4.57 7.17
C TYR A 131 -1.00 -5.53 8.34
N ALA A 132 -1.96 -5.59 9.28
CA ALA A 132 -1.93 -6.55 10.38
C ALA A 132 -1.92 -7.99 9.87
N GLY A 133 -2.82 -8.34 8.94
CA GLY A 133 -2.87 -9.68 8.35
C GLY A 133 -1.62 -10.04 7.54
N LEU A 134 -0.96 -9.07 6.89
CA LEU A 134 0.35 -9.30 6.28
C LEU A 134 1.41 -9.61 7.35
N GLY A 135 1.45 -8.81 8.42
CA GLY A 135 2.38 -9.01 9.53
C GLY A 135 2.22 -10.39 10.18
N ASP A 136 1.00 -10.76 10.54
CA ASP A 136 0.69 -12.07 11.13
C ASP A 136 1.15 -13.22 10.23
N ARG A 137 0.93 -13.09 8.92
CA ARG A 137 1.32 -14.12 7.95
C ARG A 137 2.83 -14.22 7.74
N ILE A 138 3.52 -13.08 7.73
CA ILE A 138 4.98 -13.01 7.64
C ILE A 138 5.62 -13.66 8.88
N VAL A 139 5.11 -13.36 10.07
CA VAL A 139 5.61 -13.92 11.33
C VAL A 139 5.27 -15.40 11.46
N SER A 140 4.03 -15.81 11.15
CA SER A 140 3.61 -17.22 11.26
C SER A 140 4.24 -18.14 10.21
N GLY A 141 4.71 -17.58 9.09
CA GLY A 141 5.45 -18.30 8.06
C GLY A 141 6.97 -18.32 8.28
N ALA A 142 7.49 -17.59 9.28
CA ALA A 142 8.87 -17.69 9.67
C ALA A 142 9.06 -18.96 10.51
N PRO A 143 10.00 -19.85 10.17
CA PRO A 143 10.35 -20.94 11.09
C PRO A 143 10.85 -20.32 12.40
N ASP A 144 10.30 -20.77 13.53
CA ASP A 144 10.80 -20.45 14.87
C ASP A 144 12.30 -20.81 14.90
N SER A 145 13.20 -19.82 14.90
CA SER A 145 14.64 -20.02 15.05
C SER A 145 15.32 -18.77 15.57
#